data_AF-A0A941PU48-F1
#
_entry.id   AF-A0A941PU48-F1
#
_cell.length_a   1.000
_cell.length_b   1.000
_cell.length_c   1.000
_cell.angle_alpha   90.00
_cell.angle_beta   90.00
_cell.angle_gamma   90.00
#
_symmetry.space_group_name_H-M   'P 1'
#
loop_
_entity.id
_entity.type
_entity.pdbx_description
1 polymer ?
#
loop_
_entity_poly.entity_id
_entity_poly.type
_entity_poly.pdbx_seq_one_letter_code
_entity_poly.pdbx_strand_id
1 'polypeptide(L)'
;MFLPRRTLARLGATLVATAALGTALPALAADPRVKFVTTDGDFVVELYPDAAPKTVANFLQYVKDGHYNGTIFHRVIKNFMIQGGGYDTDY
;
A
#
# COMPACT_ATOMS: atom_id res chain seq x y z
N MET A 1 75.30 -20.21 -26.49
CA MET A 1 75.31 -21.38 -25.58
C MET A 1 73.98 -21.37 -24.83
N PHE A 2 73.15 -22.42 -25.03
CA PHE A 2 71.88 -22.79 -24.35
C PHE A 2 70.59 -21.93 -24.50
N LEU A 3 69.53 -22.60 -25.01
CA LEU A 3 68.08 -22.30 -24.94
C LEU A 3 67.56 -22.53 -23.48
N PRO A 4 66.34 -22.13 -23.02
CA PRO A 4 65.05 -22.54 -23.63
C PRO A 4 63.77 -21.69 -23.40
N ARG A 5 62.70 -22.18 -24.05
CA ARG A 5 61.26 -21.83 -24.03
C ARG A 5 60.59 -21.92 -22.65
N ARG A 6 59.54 -21.09 -22.43
CA ARG A 6 58.33 -21.23 -21.54
C ARG A 6 57.81 -19.80 -21.25
N THR A 7 56.54 -19.35 -21.36
CA THR A 7 55.23 -19.97 -21.10
C THR A 7 54.11 -19.05 -21.66
N LEU A 8 53.02 -19.62 -22.18
CA LEU A 8 51.73 -18.95 -22.44
C LEU A 8 51.08 -18.43 -21.14
N ALA A 9 50.43 -17.25 -21.18
CA ALA A 9 49.33 -16.79 -20.31
C ALA A 9 49.19 -15.26 -20.49
N ARG A 10 48.06 -14.60 -20.71
CA ARG A 10 46.63 -14.89 -20.53
C ARG A 10 45.86 -13.86 -21.37
N LEU A 11 44.91 -14.32 -22.18
CA LEU A 11 43.75 -13.51 -22.58
C LEU A 11 42.89 -13.24 -21.35
N GLY A 12 42.34 -12.02 -21.26
CA GLY A 12 41.36 -11.67 -20.24
C GLY A 12 41.16 -10.16 -20.19
N ALA A 13 40.49 -9.61 -21.20
CA ALA A 13 40.01 -8.24 -21.18
C ALA A 13 39.02 -8.08 -20.00
N THR A 14 39.42 -7.32 -18.99
CA THR A 14 38.59 -7.01 -17.83
C THR A 14 37.55 -5.96 -18.24
N LEU A 15 36.36 -6.41 -18.62
CA LEU A 15 35.19 -5.54 -18.80
C LEU A 15 34.61 -5.23 -17.42
N VAL A 16 34.98 -4.09 -16.84
CA VAL A 16 34.33 -3.56 -15.63
C VAL A 16 32.98 -3.01 -16.06
N ALA A 17 31.94 -3.84 -16.01
CA ALA A 17 30.56 -3.40 -16.16
C ALA A 17 30.14 -2.69 -14.86
N THR A 18 30.16 -1.37 -14.87
CA THR A 18 29.54 -0.53 -13.84
C THR A 18 28.02 -0.70 -13.91
N ALA A 19 27.49 -1.61 -13.11
CA ALA A 19 26.05 -1.67 -12.86
C ALA A 19 25.64 -0.41 -12.08
N ALA A 20 25.04 0.56 -12.78
CA ALA A 20 24.37 1.67 -12.14
C ALA A 20 23.18 1.13 -11.35
N LEU A 21 23.36 0.96 -10.04
CA LEU A 21 22.26 0.76 -9.10
C LEU A 21 21.39 2.02 -9.14
N GLY A 22 20.35 2.01 -9.95
CA GLY A 22 19.26 2.96 -9.83
C GLY A 22 18.57 2.70 -8.49
N THR A 23 18.91 3.47 -7.46
CA THR A 23 18.15 3.49 -6.22
C THR A 23 16.83 4.19 -6.51
N ALA A 24 15.80 3.42 -6.84
CA ALA A 24 14.43 3.93 -6.84
C ALA A 24 14.16 4.48 -5.44
N LEU A 25 13.96 5.80 -5.34
CA LEU A 25 13.47 6.40 -4.11
C LEU A 25 12.12 5.74 -3.80
N PRO A 26 11.86 5.33 -2.54
CA PRO A 26 10.54 4.87 -2.20
C PRO A 26 9.57 6.01 -2.53
N ALA A 27 8.65 5.76 -3.47
CA ALA A 27 7.53 6.66 -3.65
C ALA A 27 6.78 6.68 -2.32
N LEU A 28 6.64 7.86 -1.71
CA LEU A 28 5.78 8.04 -0.56
C LEU A 28 4.35 7.75 -1.05
N ALA A 29 3.91 6.50 -0.86
CA ALA A 29 2.57 6.11 -1.25
C ALA A 29 1.58 6.94 -0.42
N ALA A 30 0.66 7.61 -1.11
CA ALA A 30 -0.40 8.33 -0.43
C ALA A 30 -1.27 7.35 0.36
N ASP A 31 -1.73 7.79 1.53
CA ASP A 31 -2.58 7.00 2.40
C ASP A 31 -3.92 6.66 1.72
N PRO A 32 -4.49 5.45 1.94
CA PRO A 32 -5.74 5.05 1.31
C PRO A 32 -6.89 5.98 1.68
N ARG A 33 -7.72 6.31 0.70
CA ARG A 33 -8.92 7.14 0.89
C ARG A 33 -10.18 6.38 0.47
N VAL A 34 -11.23 6.46 1.27
CA VAL A 34 -12.52 5.82 1.01
C VAL A 34 -13.63 6.86 0.97
N LYS A 35 -14.37 6.89 -0.14
CA LYS A 35 -15.55 7.74 -0.30
C LYS A 35 -16.78 7.02 0.23
N PHE A 36 -17.50 7.69 1.12
CA PHE A 36 -18.83 7.29 1.57
C PHE A 36 -19.86 8.09 0.78
N VAL A 37 -20.79 7.37 0.15
CA VAL A 37 -21.98 7.93 -0.49
C VAL A 37 -23.14 7.66 0.46
N THR A 38 -23.75 8.72 0.99
CA THR A 38 -24.81 8.59 2.00
C THR A 38 -26.04 9.38 1.60
N THR A 39 -27.14 9.16 2.32
CA THR A 39 -28.40 9.88 2.10
C THR A 39 -28.34 11.36 2.49
N ASP A 40 -27.36 11.76 3.33
CA ASP A 40 -27.15 13.14 3.78
C ASP A 40 -25.93 13.79 3.12
N GLY A 41 -25.46 13.21 2.01
CA GLY A 41 -24.33 13.69 1.22
C GLY A 41 -23.08 12.81 1.28
N ASP A 42 -22.08 13.21 0.52
CA ASP A 42 -20.85 12.44 0.34
C ASP A 42 -19.72 12.98 1.20
N PHE A 43 -18.88 12.09 1.74
CA PHE A 43 -17.64 12.47 2.40
C PHE A 43 -16.53 11.46 2.11
N VAL A 44 -15.28 11.86 2.38
CA VAL A 44 -14.10 11.02 2.15
C VAL A 44 -13.32 10.91 3.44
N VAL A 45 -12.95 9.69 3.82
CA VAL A 45 -12.05 9.42 4.94
C VAL A 45 -10.69 8.99 4.40
N GLU A 46 -9.63 9.43 5.07
CA GLU A 46 -8.26 8.98 4.87
C GLU A 46 -7.90 8.00 5.99
N LEU A 47 -7.22 6.92 5.63
CA LEU A 47 -6.88 5.82 6.53
C LEU A 47 -5.37 5.81 6.73
N TYR A 48 -4.90 5.50 7.94
CA TYR A 48 -3.47 5.49 8.29
C TYR A 48 -2.97 4.06 8.54
N PRO A 49 -2.46 3.33 7.52
CA PRO A 49 -2.00 1.95 7.67
C PRO A 49 -0.80 1.84 8.61
N ASP A 50 0.05 2.86 8.66
CA ASP A 50 1.24 2.88 9.52
C ASP A 50 0.87 2.87 11.02
N ALA A 51 -0.23 3.52 11.38
CA ALA A 51 -0.72 3.58 12.76
C ALA A 51 -1.54 2.33 13.14
N ALA A 52 -2.33 1.78 12.22
CA ALA A 52 -3.26 0.68 12.49
C ALA A 52 -3.37 -0.32 11.32
N PRO A 53 -2.30 -1.06 11.00
CA PRO A 53 -2.21 -1.80 9.73
C PRO A 53 -3.27 -2.88 9.58
N LYS A 54 -3.53 -3.64 10.65
CA LYS A 54 -4.54 -4.72 10.63
C LYS A 54 -5.96 -4.16 10.50
N THR A 55 -6.26 -3.08 11.22
CA THR A 55 -7.58 -2.44 11.21
C THR A 55 -7.88 -1.84 9.85
N VAL A 56 -6.92 -1.14 9.25
CA VAL A 56 -7.06 -0.57 7.91
C VAL A 56 -7.23 -1.67 6.86
N ALA A 57 -6.44 -2.73 6.92
CA ALA A 57 -6.57 -3.86 6.00
C ALA A 57 -7.96 -4.51 6.09
N ASN A 58 -8.46 -4.77 7.31
CA ASN A 58 -9.79 -5.33 7.53
C ASN A 58 -10.91 -4.40 7.03
N PHE A 59 -10.82 -3.10 7.35
CA PHE A 59 -11.79 -2.11 6.89
C PHE A 59 -11.84 -2.03 5.37
N LEU A 60 -10.68 -1.96 4.70
CA LEU A 60 -10.61 -1.94 3.23
C LEU A 60 -11.14 -3.21 2.59
N GLN A 61 -11.00 -4.36 3.26
CA GLN A 61 -11.60 -5.61 2.78
C GLN A 61 -13.13 -5.53 2.80
N TYR A 62 -13.74 -5.08 3.90
CA TYR A 62 -15.20 -4.86 3.96
C TYR A 62 -15.72 -3.85 2.94
N VAL A 63 -14.94 -2.81 2.64
CA VAL A 63 -15.28 -1.86 1.56
C VAL A 63 -15.29 -2.56 0.20
N LYS A 64 -14.27 -3.35 -0.12
CA LYS A 64 -14.18 -4.09 -1.40
C LYS A 64 -15.30 -5.11 -1.56
N ASP A 65 -15.69 -5.75 -0.46
CA ASP A 65 -16.77 -6.74 -0.44
C ASP A 65 -18.17 -6.11 -0.45
N GLY A 66 -18.25 -4.76 -0.42
CA GLY A 66 -19.52 -4.03 -0.43
C GLY A 66 -20.31 -4.14 0.88
N HIS A 67 -19.67 -4.57 1.97
CA HIS A 67 -20.32 -4.88 3.25
C HIS A 67 -21.08 -3.69 3.86
N TYR A 68 -20.58 -2.47 3.65
CA TYR A 68 -21.20 -1.26 4.19
C TYR A 68 -22.37 -0.72 3.35
N ASN A 69 -22.61 -1.29 2.17
CA ASN A 69 -23.70 -0.84 1.29
C ASN A 69 -25.05 -1.14 1.94
N GLY A 70 -25.94 -0.15 1.98
CA GLY A 70 -27.26 -0.28 2.63
C GLY A 70 -27.24 -0.23 4.15
N THR A 71 -26.07 -0.15 4.79
CA THR A 71 -25.99 0.02 6.24
C THR A 71 -26.38 1.44 6.67
N ILE A 72 -26.86 1.57 7.91
CA ILE A 72 -27.28 2.84 8.50
C ILE A 72 -26.33 3.33 9.60
N PHE A 73 -26.36 4.64 9.85
CA PHE A 73 -25.83 5.21 11.10
C PHE A 73 -26.86 5.01 12.22
N HIS A 74 -26.83 3.85 12.86
CA HIS A 74 -27.78 3.48 13.92
C HIS A 74 -27.60 4.28 15.22
N ARG A 75 -26.49 5.00 15.38
CA ARG A 75 -26.26 5.84 16.56
C ARG A 75 -25.60 7.17 16.19
N VAL A 76 -26.30 8.26 16.49
CA VAL A 76 -25.86 9.64 16.23
C VAL A 76 -25.97 10.45 17.53
N ILE A 77 -24.85 10.97 18.01
CA ILE A 77 -24.80 11.80 19.21
C ILE A 77 -24.16 13.14 18.87
N LYS A 78 -24.95 14.21 19.05
CA LYS A 78 -24.53 15.58 18.77
C LYS A 78 -23.25 15.92 19.55
N ASN A 79 -22.29 16.53 18.86
CA ASN A 79 -20.99 16.94 19.40
C ASN A 79 -20.13 15.79 19.96
N PHE A 80 -20.36 14.55 19.52
CA PHE A 80 -19.56 13.41 19.94
C PHE A 80 -19.17 12.50 18.78
N MET A 81 -20.11 11.72 18.24
CA MET A 81 -19.81 10.74 17.21
C MET A 81 -21.06 10.27 16.45
N ILE A 82 -20.79 9.66 15.30
CA ILE A 82 -21.70 8.79 14.55
C ILE A 82 -21.12 7.37 14.55
N GLN A 83 -21.97 6.37 14.60
CA GLN A 83 -21.60 4.96 14.55
C GLN A 83 -22.54 4.23 13.58
N GLY A 84 -21.94 3.38 12.74
CA GLY A 84 -22.63 2.66 11.68
C GLY A 84 -21.86 1.39 11.27
N GLY A 85 -22.26 0.82 10.13
CA GLY A 85 -21.57 -0.32 9.51
C GLY A 85 -21.88 -1.69 10.10
N GLY A 86 -22.91 -1.82 10.94
CA GLY A 86 -23.32 -3.11 11.53
C GLY A 86 -24.82 -3.40 11.52
N TYR A 87 -25.65 -2.46 11.06
CA TYR A 87 -27.11 -2.57 10.99
C TYR A 87 -27.58 -1.98 9.64
N ASP A 88 -28.66 -2.51 9.11
CA ASP A 88 -29.39 -1.99 7.95
C ASP A 88 -30.78 -1.47 8.39
N THR A 89 -31.71 -1.28 7.46
CA THR A 89 -33.07 -0.80 7.77
C THR A 89 -34.00 -1.88 8.33
N ASP A 90 -33.62 -3.15 8.20
CA ASP A 90 -34.48 -4.30 8.48
C ASP A 90 -34.18 -4.93 9.86
N TYR A 91 -33.09 -4.52 10.51
CA TYR A 91 -32.65 -5.00 11.82
C TYR A 91 -32.38 -3.88 12.84
#